data_AF-A0A2C9THN3-F1
#
_entry.id   AF-A0A2C9THN3-F1
#
_cell.length_a   1.000
_cell.length_b   1.000
_cell.length_c   1.000
_cell.angle_alpha   90.00
_cell.angle_beta   90.00
_cell.angle_gamma   90.00
#
_symmetry.space_group_name_H-M   'P 1'
#
loop_
_entity.id
_entity.type
_entity.pdbx_description
1 polymer ?
#
loop_
_entity_poly.entity_id
_entity_poly.type
_entity_poly.pdbx_seq_one_letter_code
_entity_poly.pdbx_strand_id
1 'polypeptide(L)'
;MLKVNEFETDTDLRGNINYLFNDEANVVYTYDGTESDLLQNVNEVSKYIEHHMDYQRPRLKVLSDYYEGKTKNLVELTRRKEEYMADNRVAHDYASYISDFINGYFLG
;
A
#
# COMPACT_ATOMS: atom_id res chain seq x y z
N MET A 1 -26.47 4.00 32.34
CA MET A 1 -25.38 3.54 31.45
C MET A 1 -25.38 4.46 30.24
N LEU A 2 -24.34 5.27 30.04
CA LEU A 2 -24.28 6.20 28.91
C LEU A 2 -24.09 5.40 27.62
N LYS A 3 -25.03 5.52 26.69
CA LYS A 3 -24.97 4.90 25.37
C LYS A 3 -23.90 5.65 24.56
N VAL A 4 -22.82 4.97 24.21
CA VAL A 4 -21.77 5.52 23.32
C VAL A 4 -22.37 5.75 21.94
N ASN A 5 -21.98 6.84 21.28
CA ASN A 5 -22.52 7.27 19.99
C ASN A 5 -22.50 6.14 18.94
N GLU A 6 -23.65 5.84 18.33
CA GLU A 6 -23.85 4.79 17.31
C GLU A 6 -23.42 5.23 15.89
N PHE A 7 -22.62 6.28 15.75
CA PHE A 7 -22.16 6.75 14.43
C PHE A 7 -21.20 5.75 13.76
N GLU A 8 -21.13 5.80 12.43
CA GLU A 8 -20.11 5.10 11.64
C GLU A 8 -18.74 5.72 11.95
N THR A 9 -17.81 4.88 12.39
CA THR A 9 -16.42 5.27 12.64
C THR A 9 -15.55 4.58 11.62
N ASP A 10 -14.62 5.32 11.00
CA ASP A 10 -13.70 4.80 10.00
C ASP A 10 -12.55 3.98 10.65
N THR A 11 -12.92 2.97 11.43
CA THR A 11 -11.99 2.12 12.18
C THR A 11 -11.17 1.23 11.26
N ASP A 12 -11.74 0.85 10.12
CA ASP A 12 -11.09 -0.02 9.15
C ASP A 12 -9.94 0.69 8.42
N LEU A 13 -10.07 1.99 8.16
CA LEU A 13 -8.97 2.80 7.61
C LEU A 13 -7.81 2.92 8.59
N ARG A 14 -8.11 3.13 9.88
CA ARG A 14 -7.09 3.28 10.94
C ARG A 14 -6.27 2.01 11.18
N GLY A 15 -6.85 0.83 10.97
CA GLY A 15 -6.11 -0.43 11.04
C GLY A 15 -5.20 -0.66 9.83
N ASN A 16 -5.50 -0.04 8.69
CA ASN A 16 -4.86 -0.30 7.41
C ASN A 16 -3.81 0.75 7.00
N ILE A 17 -3.70 1.91 7.64
CA ILE A 17 -2.67 2.92 7.28
C ILE A 17 -1.23 2.45 7.47
N ASN A 18 -0.98 1.42 8.30
CA ASN A 18 0.36 1.03 8.68
C ASN A 18 1.21 0.53 7.49
N TYR A 19 0.66 -0.17 6.50
CA TYR A 19 1.47 -0.65 5.36
C TYR A 19 1.85 0.46 4.37
N LEU A 20 1.16 1.61 4.38
CA LEU A 20 1.49 2.76 3.53
C LEU A 20 2.69 3.53 4.07
N PHE A 21 2.73 3.70 5.39
CA PHE A 21 3.70 4.53 6.09
C PHE A 21 4.73 3.70 6.88
N ASN A 22 4.85 2.40 6.61
CA ASN A 22 5.88 1.59 7.23
C ASN A 22 7.25 2.00 6.69
N ASP A 23 8.14 2.45 7.58
CA ASP A 23 9.50 2.86 7.24
C ASP A 23 10.35 1.71 6.66
N GLU A 24 10.07 0.45 7.06
CA GLU A 24 10.75 -0.73 6.52
C GLU A 24 10.54 -0.87 5.01
N ALA A 25 9.43 -0.34 4.48
CA ALA A 25 9.18 -0.36 3.04
C ALA A 25 10.15 0.53 2.25
N ASN A 26 10.91 1.43 2.90
CA ASN A 26 11.89 2.34 2.29
C ASN A 26 13.32 1.81 2.32
N VAL A 27 13.57 0.66 2.95
CA VAL A 27 14.93 0.13 3.11
C VAL A 27 15.57 -0.18 1.75
N VAL A 28 16.79 0.29 1.56
CA VAL A 28 17.63 -0.09 0.42
C VAL A 28 18.55 -1.21 0.89
N TYR A 29 18.51 -2.36 0.22
CA TYR A 29 19.38 -3.48 0.55
C TYR A 29 20.81 -3.21 0.10
N THR A 30 21.75 -3.32 1.04
CA THR A 30 23.19 -3.17 0.79
C THR A 30 23.90 -4.39 1.34
N TYR A 31 24.98 -4.81 0.69
CA TYR A 31 25.80 -5.93 1.13
C TYR A 31 27.26 -5.52 1.21
N ASP A 32 27.86 -5.71 2.39
CA ASP A 32 29.27 -5.41 2.64
C ASP A 32 30.13 -6.58 2.14
N GLY A 33 30.33 -6.63 0.83
CA GLY A 33 31.10 -7.70 0.20
C GLY A 33 31.11 -7.61 -1.32
N THR A 34 31.41 -8.73 -1.96
CA THR A 34 31.35 -8.84 -3.42
C THR A 34 30.05 -9.51 -3.84
N GLU A 35 29.62 -9.28 -5.09
CA GLU A 35 28.45 -9.94 -5.67
C GLU A 35 28.55 -11.46 -5.59
N SER A 36 29.72 -12.03 -5.91
CA SER A 36 29.94 -13.48 -5.88
C SER A 36 29.76 -14.08 -4.49
N ASP A 37 30.13 -13.33 -3.45
CA ASP A 37 29.96 -13.74 -2.05
C ASP A 37 28.48 -13.71 -1.64
N LEU A 38 27.75 -12.64 -2.00
CA LEU A 38 26.30 -12.56 -1.75
C LEU A 38 25.55 -13.71 -2.42
N LEU A 39 25.87 -14.02 -3.68
CA LEU A 39 25.23 -15.09 -4.43
C LEU A 39 25.48 -16.49 -3.83
N GLN A 40 26.59 -16.67 -3.11
CA GLN A 40 26.87 -17.90 -2.38
C GLN A 40 26.23 -17.91 -0.98
N ASN A 41 25.93 -16.74 -0.42
CA ASN A 41 25.29 -16.58 0.87
C ASN A 41 23.75 -16.60 0.76
N VAL A 42 23.21 -17.80 0.54
CA VAL A 42 21.75 -18.04 0.38
C VAL A 42 20.93 -17.50 1.55
N ASN A 43 21.46 -17.55 2.78
CA ASN A 43 20.74 -17.05 3.95
C ASN A 43 20.52 -15.53 3.88
N GLU A 44 21.52 -14.77 3.46
CA GLU A 44 21.39 -13.31 3.37
C GLU A 44 20.45 -12.90 2.23
N VAL A 45 20.52 -13.59 1.10
CA VAL A 45 19.58 -13.40 -0.02
C VAL A 45 18.14 -13.72 0.42
N SER A 46 17.93 -14.82 1.16
CA SER A 46 16.59 -15.17 1.67
C SER A 46 16.01 -14.08 2.56
N LYS A 47 16.82 -13.51 3.47
CA LYS A 47 16.37 -12.41 4.34
C LYS A 47 15.92 -11.18 3.55
N TYR A 48 16.65 -10.79 2.51
CA TYR A 48 16.27 -9.66 1.67
C TYR A 48 14.96 -9.92 0.91
N ILE A 49 14.78 -11.15 0.41
CA ILE A 49 13.56 -11.54 -0.27
C ILE A 49 12.38 -11.55 0.71
N GLU A 50 12.52 -12.17 1.88
CA GLU A 50 11.48 -12.22 2.91
C GLU A 50 11.08 -10.81 3.34
N HIS A 51 12.05 -9.96 3.66
CA HIS A 51 11.81 -8.57 4.01
C HIS A 51 11.09 -7.80 2.89
N HIS A 52 11.50 -7.99 1.62
CA HIS A 52 10.82 -7.37 0.48
C HIS A 52 9.37 -7.82 0.37
N MET A 53 9.11 -9.11 0.53
CA MET A 53 7.78 -9.70 0.44
C MET A 53 6.85 -9.20 1.55
N ASP A 54 7.39 -9.00 2.75
CA ASP A 54 6.63 -8.62 3.95
C ASP A 54 6.37 -7.10 4.04
N TYR A 55 7.32 -6.26 3.61
CA TYR A 55 7.24 -4.81 3.83
C TYR A 55 7.12 -3.99 2.54
N GLN A 56 7.92 -4.28 1.51
CA GLN A 56 7.96 -3.44 0.30
C GLN A 56 6.85 -3.79 -0.67
N ARG A 57 6.65 -5.07 -0.97
CA ARG A 57 5.64 -5.56 -1.91
C ARG A 57 4.21 -5.13 -1.54
N PRO A 58 3.75 -5.22 -0.28
CA PRO A 58 2.39 -4.79 0.06
C PRO A 58 2.15 -3.30 -0.24
N ARG A 59 3.15 -2.44 0.02
CA ARG A 59 3.07 -1.02 -0.30
C ARG A 59 3.03 -0.78 -1.81
N LEU A 60 3.90 -1.44 -2.58
CA LEU A 60 3.92 -1.33 -4.04
C LEU A 60 2.59 -1.76 -4.66
N LYS A 61 1.98 -2.83 -4.13
CA LYS A 61 0.64 -3.26 -4.55
C LYS A 61 -0.39 -2.14 -4.34
N VAL A 62 -0.38 -1.49 -3.19
CA VAL A 62 -1.34 -0.41 -2.89
C VAL A 62 -1.13 0.78 -3.81
N LEU A 63 0.13 1.16 -4.08
CA LEU A 63 0.44 2.25 -5.00
C LEU A 63 -0.02 1.93 -6.43
N SER A 64 0.17 0.69 -6.88
CA SER A 64 -0.36 0.20 -8.17
C SER A 64 -1.89 0.22 -8.21
N ASP A 65 -2.54 -0.26 -7.16
CA ASP A 65 -4.00 -0.24 -7.06
C ASP A 65 -4.52 1.22 -7.09
N TYR A 66 -3.80 2.17 -6.47
CA TYR A 66 -4.13 3.58 -6.51
C TYR A 66 -3.99 4.19 -7.91
N TYR A 67 -2.93 3.82 -8.64
CA TYR A 67 -2.76 4.18 -10.05
C TYR A 67 -3.90 3.66 -10.92
N GLU A 68 -4.38 2.44 -10.68
CA GLU A 68 -5.52 1.85 -11.41
C GLU A 68 -6.89 2.36 -10.94
N GLY A 69 -6.94 3.30 -10.00
CA GLY A 69 -8.20 3.79 -9.41
C GLY A 69 -8.90 2.79 -8.48
N LYS A 70 -8.24 1.68 -8.13
CA LYS A 70 -8.71 0.61 -7.23
C LYS A 70 -8.34 0.87 -5.77
N THR A 71 -8.58 2.09 -5.30
CA THR A 71 -8.25 2.47 -3.91
C THR A 71 -8.93 1.52 -2.93
N LYS A 72 -8.22 1.07 -1.89
CA LYS A 72 -8.74 0.17 -0.85
C LYS A 72 -10.07 0.63 -0.25
N ASN A 73 -10.26 1.93 -0.09
CA ASN A 73 -11.52 2.51 0.41
C ASN A 73 -12.72 2.26 -0.51
N LEU A 74 -12.47 2.05 -1.79
CA LEU A 74 -13.46 1.76 -2.81
C LEU A 74 -13.73 0.27 -2.94
N VAL A 75 -12.74 -0.58 -2.69
CA VAL A 75 -12.81 -2.02 -2.97
C VAL A 75 -13.08 -2.85 -1.71
N GLU A 76 -12.48 -2.50 -0.56
CA GLU A 76 -12.39 -3.40 0.61
C GLU A 76 -13.14 -2.91 1.85
N LEU A 77 -13.42 -1.61 1.99
CA LEU A 77 -14.01 -1.07 3.23
C LEU A 77 -15.53 -1.26 3.31
N THR A 78 -16.01 -1.67 4.48
CA THR A 78 -17.45 -1.71 4.83
C THR A 78 -17.76 -0.51 5.72
N ARG A 79 -18.08 0.63 5.10
CA ARG A 79 -18.33 1.88 5.83
C ARG A 79 -19.74 1.96 6.43
N ARG A 80 -20.71 1.36 5.75
CA ARG A 80 -22.13 1.45 6.07
C ARG A 80 -22.55 0.42 7.13
N LYS A 81 -23.24 0.86 8.18
CA LYS A 81 -23.94 -0.06 9.11
C LYS A 81 -25.26 -0.58 8.54
N GLU A 82 -25.91 0.20 7.68
CA GLU A 82 -27.24 -0.06 7.16
C GLU A 82 -27.16 -0.62 5.72
N GLU A 83 -27.44 -1.91 5.55
CA GLU A 83 -27.34 -2.61 4.25
C GLU A 83 -28.32 -2.10 3.18
N TYR A 84 -29.41 -1.44 3.59
CA TYR A 84 -30.48 -1.02 2.68
C TYR A 84 -30.23 0.35 2.02
N MET A 85 -29.17 1.06 2.41
CA MET A 85 -28.87 2.37 1.85
C MET A 85 -27.83 2.27 0.72
N ALA A 86 -27.96 3.14 -0.29
CA ALA A 86 -27.08 3.13 -1.45
C ALA A 86 -25.61 3.46 -1.09
N ASP A 87 -24.65 2.62 -1.51
CA ASP A 87 -23.22 2.83 -1.27
C ASP A 87 -22.53 3.33 -2.56
N ASN A 88 -22.58 4.65 -2.79
CA ASN A 88 -21.90 5.27 -3.92
C ASN A 88 -20.41 5.50 -3.61
N ARG A 89 -19.54 5.05 -4.52
CA ARG A 89 -18.09 5.09 -4.40
C ARG A 89 -17.51 5.69 -5.68
N VAL A 90 -16.77 6.79 -5.57
CA VAL A 90 -16.16 7.48 -6.72
C VAL A 90 -14.68 7.16 -6.75
N ALA A 91 -14.22 6.57 -7.86
CA ALA A 91 -12.80 6.45 -8.16
C ALA A 91 -12.28 7.76 -8.75
N HIS A 92 -11.06 8.14 -8.36
CA HIS A 92 -10.34 9.27 -8.94
C HIS A 92 -9.06 8.75 -9.59
N ASP A 93 -8.71 9.33 -10.72
CA ASP A 93 -7.56 9.00 -11.57
C ASP A 93 -6.32 9.86 -11.25
N TYR A 94 -6.30 10.56 -10.11
CA TYR A 94 -5.21 11.47 -9.78
C TYR A 94 -3.83 10.80 -9.80
N ALA A 95 -3.74 9.56 -9.34
CA ALA A 95 -2.47 8.84 -9.29
C ALA A 95 -1.94 8.51 -10.69
N SER A 96 -2.79 8.05 -11.61
CA SER A 96 -2.39 7.82 -12.99
C SER A 96 -2.06 9.14 -13.69
N TYR A 97 -2.92 10.15 -13.58
CA TYR A 97 -2.71 11.45 -14.17
C TYR A 97 -1.36 12.07 -13.79
N ILE A 98 -1.04 12.10 -12.48
CA ILE A 98 0.23 12.65 -11.99
C ILE A 98 1.41 11.81 -12.48
N SER A 99 1.31 10.49 -12.41
CA SER A 99 2.42 9.59 -12.78
C SER A 99 2.72 9.67 -14.28
N ASP A 100 1.69 9.66 -15.12
CA ASP A 100 1.83 9.79 -16.58
C ASP A 100 2.38 11.16 -16.97
N PHE A 101 1.92 12.22 -16.31
CA PHE A 101 2.45 13.57 -16.52
C PHE A 101 3.95 13.64 -16.20
N ILE A 102 4.37 13.12 -15.04
CA ILE A 102 5.78 13.11 -14.62
C ILE A 102 6.63 12.27 -15.58
N ASN A 103 6.18 11.06 -15.93
CA ASN A 103 6.88 10.19 -16.85
C ASN A 103 7.02 10.84 -18.23
N GLY A 104 5.94 11.44 -18.74
CA GLY A 104 5.96 12.17 -20.01
C GLY A 104 6.88 13.39 -19.99
N TYR A 105 6.98 14.10 -18.87
CA TYR A 105 7.89 15.24 -18.74
C TYR A 105 9.37 14.84 -18.73
N PHE A 106 9.72 13.76 -18.03
CA PHE A 106 11.12 13.34 -17.88
C PHE A 106 11.64 12.48 -19.03
N LEU A 107 10.77 11.68 -19.67
CA LEU A 107 11.17 10.67 -20.66
C LEU A 107 10.68 10.96 -22.09
N GLY A 108 9.76 11.92 -22.25
CA GLY A 108 9.11 12.28 -23.52
C GLY A 108 9.80 13.38 -24.32
#